data_AF-A0A1V3BZ63-F1
#
_entry.id   AF-A0A1V3BZ63-F1
#
_cell.length_a   1.000
_cell.length_b   1.000
_cell.length_c   1.000
_cell.angle_alpha   90.00
_cell.angle_beta   90.00
_cell.angle_gamma   90.00
#
_symmetry.space_group_name_H-M   'P 1'
#
loop_
_entity.id
_entity.type
_entity.pdbx_description
1 polymer ?
#
loop_
_entity_poly.entity_id
_entity_poly.type
_entity_poly.pdbx_seq_one_letter_code
_entity_poly.pdbx_strand_id
1 'polypeptide(L)'
;MKNDLRAHVAVGHHAERAVPWTVLLAVPGLWVPDLPAWALALGFAPMYAAMALHWATHRGRLCELCAADIPLSGSEVAERWRRPLRAFHWVAERLGRTALVAAAVMITLGLLVPAAGISLFFVLVSTGLLWAMRHSRVSVWCPWCRHGGGEDEESPVVPPLPTVTA
;
A
#
# COMPACT_ATOMS: atom_id res chain seq x y z
N MET A 1 -18.03 -4.31 -23.88
CA MET A 1 -16.98 -4.90 -23.02
C MET A 1 -15.75 -4.02 -22.75
N LYS A 2 -15.35 -3.05 -23.59
CA LYS A 2 -14.22 -2.14 -23.27
C LYS A 2 -14.53 -1.05 -22.22
N ASN A 3 -15.80 -0.69 -22.04
CA ASN A 3 -16.19 0.39 -21.12
C ASN A 3 -16.15 -0.02 -19.65
N ASP A 4 -16.49 -1.28 -19.32
CA ASP A 4 -16.53 -1.74 -17.92
C ASP A 4 -15.15 -1.81 -17.28
N LEU A 5 -14.11 -2.22 -18.03
CA LEU A 5 -12.74 -2.23 -17.52
C LEU A 5 -12.23 -0.84 -17.14
N ARG A 6 -12.64 0.22 -17.87
CA ARG A 6 -12.19 1.59 -17.57
C ARG A 6 -12.77 2.11 -16.26
N ALA A 7 -14.02 1.75 -15.94
CA ALA A 7 -14.66 2.16 -14.70
C ALA A 7 -13.95 1.57 -13.47
N HIS A 8 -13.65 0.26 -13.49
CA HIS A 8 -12.95 -0.39 -12.38
C HIS A 8 -11.53 0.16 -12.16
N VAL A 9 -10.80 0.44 -13.25
CA VAL A 9 -9.44 1.01 -13.18
C VAL A 9 -9.47 2.46 -12.65
N ALA A 10 -10.43 3.27 -13.06
CA ALA A 10 -10.58 4.63 -12.56
C ALA A 10 -10.89 4.66 -11.06
N VAL A 11 -11.79 3.79 -10.58
CA VAL A 11 -12.13 3.68 -9.16
C VAL A 11 -10.91 3.24 -8.34
N GLY A 12 -10.16 2.23 -8.82
CA GLY A 12 -8.93 1.77 -8.15
C GLY A 12 -7.85 2.84 -8.07
N HIS A 13 -7.68 3.66 -9.12
CA HIS A 13 -6.71 4.76 -9.11
C HIS A 13 -7.08 5.90 -8.14
N HIS A 14 -8.37 6.22 -8.02
CA HIS A 14 -8.83 7.27 -7.10
C HIS A 14 -8.93 6.81 -5.64
N ALA A 15 -8.93 5.50 -5.38
CA ALA A 15 -8.97 4.94 -4.03
C ALA A 15 -7.85 5.50 -3.14
N GLU A 16 -6.63 5.66 -3.67
CA GLU A 16 -5.51 6.21 -2.90
C GLU A 16 -5.74 7.64 -2.42
N ARG A 17 -6.47 8.45 -3.21
CA ARG A 17 -6.84 9.83 -2.84
C ARG A 17 -7.97 9.85 -1.82
N ALA A 18 -8.83 8.84 -1.79
CA ALA A 18 -9.95 8.75 -0.85
C ALA A 18 -9.51 8.35 0.56
N VAL A 19 -8.45 7.57 0.71
CA VAL A 19 -7.95 7.08 2.01
C VAL A 19 -7.68 8.20 3.03
N PRO A 20 -6.91 9.27 2.73
CA PRO A 20 -6.70 10.35 3.70
C PRO A 20 -8.01 11.07 4.07
N TRP A 21 -8.95 11.21 3.14
CA TRP A 21 -10.27 11.78 3.43
C TRP A 21 -11.09 10.89 4.37
N THR A 22 -11.06 9.58 4.17
CA THR A 22 -11.77 8.65 5.06
C THR A 22 -11.21 8.66 6.48
N VAL A 23 -9.89 8.77 6.65
CA VAL A 23 -9.28 8.95 7.98
C VAL A 23 -9.71 10.28 8.59
N LEU A 24 -9.67 11.39 7.83
CA LEU A 24 -10.09 12.70 8.31
C LEU A 24 -11.58 12.76 8.68
N LEU A 25 -12.44 11.99 8.02
CA LEU A 25 -13.88 11.94 8.31
C LEU A 25 -14.21 10.98 9.46
N ALA A 26 -13.46 9.89 9.61
CA ALA A 26 -13.67 8.92 10.67
C ALA A 26 -13.06 9.34 12.02
N VAL A 27 -11.97 10.13 12.01
CA VAL A 27 -11.28 10.58 13.23
C VAL A 27 -12.14 11.50 14.12
N PRO A 28 -12.98 12.42 13.63
CA PRO A 28 -13.91 13.15 14.49
C PRO A 28 -14.89 12.23 15.24
N GLY A 29 -15.27 11.10 14.64
CA GLY A 29 -16.13 10.09 15.27
C GLY A 29 -15.53 9.45 16.52
N LEU A 30 -14.20 9.51 16.71
CA LEU A 30 -13.52 9.08 17.94
C LEU A 30 -13.86 9.93 19.16
N TRP A 31 -14.24 11.18 18.94
CA TRP A 31 -14.50 12.16 20.01
C TRP A 31 -15.97 12.21 20.40
N VAL A 32 -16.82 11.42 19.74
CA VAL A 32 -18.24 11.30 20.07
C VAL A 32 -18.38 10.21 21.14
N PRO A 33 -18.70 10.58 22.39
CA PRO A 33 -18.99 9.58 23.42
C PRO A 33 -20.18 8.71 22.98
N ASP A 34 -20.13 7.43 23.34
CA ASP A 34 -21.17 6.43 23.05
C ASP A 34 -21.39 6.09 21.56
N LEU A 35 -20.50 6.48 20.65
CA LEU A 35 -20.58 6.02 19.26
C LEU A 35 -20.37 4.50 19.21
N PRO A 36 -21.33 3.72 18.69
CA PRO A 36 -21.18 2.27 18.70
C PRO A 36 -20.10 1.83 17.71
N ALA A 37 -19.37 0.78 18.08
CA ALA A 37 -18.26 0.22 17.29
C ALA A 37 -18.61 -0.03 15.81
N TRP A 38 -19.83 -0.46 15.52
CA TRP A 38 -20.29 -0.70 14.15
C TRP A 38 -20.37 0.58 13.31
N ALA A 39 -20.68 1.74 13.93
CA ALA A 39 -20.74 3.01 13.21
C ALA A 39 -19.33 3.49 12.81
N LEU A 40 -18.34 3.31 13.69
CA LEU A 40 -16.93 3.52 13.35
C LEU A 40 -16.48 2.57 12.23
N ALA A 41 -16.83 1.28 12.34
CA ALA A 41 -16.50 0.29 11.31
C ALA A 41 -17.09 0.65 9.94
N LEU A 42 -18.34 1.13 9.89
CA LEU A 42 -18.96 1.63 8.66
C LEU A 42 -18.25 2.86 8.10
N GLY A 43 -17.70 3.73 8.94
CA GLY A 43 -16.90 4.88 8.50
C GLY A 43 -15.61 4.48 7.77
N PHE A 44 -14.96 3.39 8.21
CA PHE A 44 -13.75 2.86 7.56
C PHE A 44 -14.03 1.85 6.45
N ALA A 45 -15.23 1.25 6.38
CA ALA A 45 -15.55 0.21 5.39
C ALA A 45 -15.34 0.64 3.92
N PRO A 46 -15.75 1.85 3.47
CA PRO A 46 -15.50 2.30 2.10
C PRO A 46 -14.01 2.35 1.75
N MET A 47 -13.16 2.74 2.70
CA MET A 47 -11.72 2.79 2.52
C MET A 47 -11.14 1.39 2.30
N TYR A 48 -11.50 0.43 3.15
CA TYR A 48 -11.07 -0.96 3.00
C TYR A 48 -11.58 -1.58 1.70
N ALA A 49 -12.82 -1.32 1.32
CA ALA A 49 -13.39 -1.80 0.07
C ALA A 49 -12.66 -1.23 -1.16
N ALA A 50 -12.43 0.09 -1.19
CA ALA A 50 -11.70 0.75 -2.27
C ALA A 50 -10.26 0.22 -2.39
N MET A 51 -9.63 -0.06 -1.25
CA MET A 51 -8.28 -0.60 -1.18
C MET A 51 -8.19 -2.06 -1.62
N ALA A 52 -9.10 -2.91 -1.14
CA ALA A 52 -9.20 -4.30 -1.56
C ALA A 52 -9.45 -4.38 -3.06
N LEU A 53 -10.29 -3.49 -3.60
CA LEU A 53 -10.51 -3.37 -5.03
C LEU A 53 -9.24 -2.93 -5.76
N HIS A 54 -8.55 -1.89 -5.29
CA HIS A 54 -7.27 -1.44 -5.85
C HIS A 54 -6.24 -2.58 -5.91
N TRP A 55 -6.04 -3.33 -4.83
CA TRP A 55 -5.14 -4.48 -4.85
C TRP A 55 -5.63 -5.60 -5.77
N ALA A 56 -6.92 -5.92 -5.76
CA ALA A 56 -7.47 -6.94 -6.65
C ALA A 56 -7.30 -6.57 -8.13
N THR A 57 -7.41 -5.28 -8.48
CA THR A 57 -7.28 -4.80 -9.86
C THR A 57 -5.83 -4.62 -10.30
N HIS A 58 -4.89 -4.41 -9.37
CA HIS A 58 -3.49 -4.08 -9.67
C HIS A 58 -2.48 -5.16 -9.27
N ARG A 59 -2.92 -6.32 -8.75
CA ARG A 59 -2.02 -7.42 -8.38
C ARG A 59 -1.28 -7.95 -9.62
N GLY A 60 0.00 -7.58 -9.74
CA GLY A 60 0.88 -8.03 -10.82
C GLY A 60 0.66 -7.34 -12.18
N ARG A 61 -0.16 -6.28 -12.26
CA ARG A 61 -0.38 -5.51 -13.49
C ARG A 61 -0.45 -4.03 -13.18
N LEU A 62 0.55 -3.27 -13.64
CA LEU A 62 0.47 -1.80 -13.62
C LEU A 62 -0.50 -1.34 -14.71
N CYS A 63 -1.48 -0.53 -14.32
CA CYS A 63 -2.34 0.16 -15.27
C CYS A 63 -1.59 1.33 -15.93
N GLU A 64 -2.00 1.78 -17.12
CA GLU A 64 -1.36 2.93 -17.80
C GLU A 64 -1.33 4.19 -16.92
N LEU A 65 -2.42 4.46 -16.19
CA LEU A 65 -2.50 5.57 -15.23
C LEU A 65 -1.52 5.40 -14.07
N CYS A 66 -1.35 4.17 -13.60
CA CYS A 66 -0.46 3.81 -12.50
C CYS A 66 1.00 3.96 -12.92
N ALA A 67 1.33 3.56 -14.15
CA ALA A 67 2.65 3.72 -14.75
C ALA A 67 2.97 5.20 -14.99
N ALA A 68 2.00 6.00 -15.43
CA ALA A 68 2.14 7.45 -15.59
C ALA A 68 2.36 8.18 -14.25
N ASP A 69 1.85 7.61 -13.15
CA ASP A 69 2.01 8.12 -11.78
C ASP A 69 3.35 7.77 -11.13
N ILE A 70 4.20 6.98 -11.81
CA ILE A 70 5.55 6.68 -11.33
C ILE A 70 6.40 7.95 -11.44
N PRO A 71 7.05 8.39 -10.35
CA PRO A 71 7.89 9.57 -10.38
C PRO A 71 9.10 9.34 -11.31
N LEU A 72 9.30 10.27 -12.26
CA LEU A 72 10.49 10.27 -13.13
C LEU A 72 11.79 10.39 -12.31
N SER A 73 11.74 11.12 -11.18
CA SER A 73 12.82 11.21 -10.19
C SER A 73 12.63 10.23 -9.01
N GLY A 74 12.25 8.98 -9.31
CA GLY A 74 11.96 7.96 -8.29
C GLY A 74 13.08 7.73 -7.28
N SER A 75 14.35 7.85 -7.71
CA SER A 75 15.52 7.76 -6.83
C SER A 75 15.59 8.90 -5.81
N GLU A 76 15.31 10.14 -6.21
CA GLU A 76 15.29 11.30 -5.31
C GLU A 76 14.14 11.21 -4.30
N VAL A 77 12.97 10.73 -4.76
CA VAL A 77 11.81 10.51 -3.88
C VAL A 77 12.11 9.39 -2.87
N ALA A 78 12.72 8.29 -3.32
CA ALA A 78 13.14 7.20 -2.44
C ALA A 78 14.17 7.67 -1.40
N GLU A 79 15.13 8.51 -1.78
CA GLU A 79 16.11 9.07 -0.84
C GLU A 79 15.46 10.02 0.16
N ARG A 80 14.54 10.89 -0.28
CA ARG A 80 13.76 11.76 0.61
C ARG A 80 12.95 10.95 1.64
N TRP A 81 12.42 9.81 1.22
CA TRP A 81 11.65 8.90 2.08
C TRP A 81 12.47 7.78 2.69
N ARG A 82 13.81 7.86 2.64
CA ARG A 82 14.69 6.80 3.12
C ARG A 82 14.41 6.42 4.58
N ARG A 83 14.35 7.39 5.49
CA ARG A 83 14.09 7.14 6.92
C ARG A 83 12.72 6.48 7.17
N PRO A 84 11.59 7.02 6.66
CA PRO A 84 10.30 6.40 6.93
C PRO A 84 10.13 5.06 6.19
N LEU A 85 10.72 4.86 5.02
CA LEU A 85 10.74 3.55 4.36
C LEU A 85 11.50 2.51 5.19
N ARG A 86 12.62 2.89 5.82
CA ARG A 86 13.34 2.03 6.77
C ARG A 86 12.46 1.64 7.96
N ALA A 87 11.75 2.61 8.53
CA ALA A 87 10.86 2.36 9.65
C ALA A 87 9.70 1.44 9.24
N PHE A 88 9.12 1.66 8.05
CA PHE A 88 8.08 0.80 7.50
C PHE A 88 8.56 -0.65 7.36
N HIS A 89 9.74 -0.88 6.79
CA HIS A 89 10.33 -2.22 6.70
C HIS A 89 10.56 -2.85 8.06
N TRP A 90 11.15 -2.11 9.00
CA TRP A 90 11.37 -2.62 10.36
C TRP A 90 10.07 -3.00 11.07
N VAL A 91 9.03 -2.18 10.94
CA VAL A 91 7.69 -2.47 11.49
C VAL A 91 7.07 -3.67 10.77
N ALA A 92 7.11 -3.71 9.45
CA ALA A 92 6.51 -4.79 8.66
C ALA A 92 7.16 -6.15 8.93
N GLU A 93 8.49 -6.21 9.03
CA GLU A 93 9.23 -7.43 9.33
C GLU A 93 8.97 -7.92 10.76
N ARG A 94 8.97 -7.00 11.74
CA ARG A 94 8.92 -7.37 13.16
C ARG A 94 7.50 -7.55 13.69
N LEU A 95 6.56 -6.79 13.14
CA LEU A 95 5.19 -6.71 13.61
C LEU A 95 4.16 -7.12 12.55
N GLY A 96 4.54 -7.35 11.29
CA GLY A 96 3.56 -7.64 10.24
C GLY A 96 2.71 -8.86 10.53
N ARG A 97 3.32 -9.97 10.95
CA ARG A 97 2.60 -11.20 11.28
C ARG A 97 1.79 -11.07 12.58
N THR A 98 2.33 -10.42 13.61
CA THR A 98 1.61 -10.22 14.88
C THR A 98 0.46 -9.22 14.74
N ALA A 99 0.63 -8.16 13.97
CA ALA A 99 -0.41 -7.18 13.67
C ALA A 99 -1.54 -7.78 12.83
N LEU A 100 -1.24 -8.67 11.88
CA LEU A 100 -2.26 -9.42 11.12
C LEU A 100 -3.08 -10.36 12.00
N VAL A 101 -2.42 -11.09 12.91
CA VAL A 101 -3.11 -11.96 13.87
C VAL A 101 -3.93 -11.12 14.84
N ALA A 102 -3.38 -10.04 15.40
CA ALA A 102 -4.10 -9.13 16.28
C ALA A 102 -5.29 -8.49 15.55
N ALA A 103 -5.14 -8.09 14.28
CA ALA A 103 -6.22 -7.60 13.43
C ALA A 103 -7.35 -8.61 13.30
N ALA A 104 -7.02 -9.85 12.90
CA ALA A 104 -8.00 -10.91 12.74
C ALA A 104 -8.72 -11.20 14.07
N VAL A 105 -7.98 -11.34 15.17
CA VAL A 105 -8.51 -11.55 16.52
C VAL A 105 -9.41 -10.37 16.93
N MET A 106 -9.00 -9.13 16.69
CA MET A 106 -9.79 -7.93 17.00
C MET A 106 -11.04 -7.80 16.16
N ILE A 107 -11.01 -8.22 14.89
CA ILE A 107 -12.18 -8.24 14.00
C ILE A 107 -13.14 -9.36 14.43
N THR A 108 -12.62 -10.55 14.77
CA THR A 108 -13.43 -11.70 15.20
C THR A 108 -14.03 -11.50 16.59
N LEU A 109 -13.27 -10.92 17.54
CA LEU A 109 -13.76 -10.53 18.86
C LEU A 109 -14.35 -9.11 18.88
N GLY A 110 -14.61 -8.52 17.70
CA GLY A 110 -14.90 -7.10 17.45
C GLY A 110 -16.15 -6.49 18.10
N LEU A 111 -16.67 -7.12 19.16
CA LEU A 111 -17.75 -6.63 19.99
C LEU A 111 -17.34 -6.42 21.47
N LEU A 112 -16.10 -6.74 21.86
CA LEU A 112 -15.70 -6.74 23.29
C LEU A 112 -14.66 -5.68 23.67
N VAL A 113 -14.15 -4.89 22.73
CA VAL A 113 -13.12 -3.88 22.99
C VAL A 113 -13.74 -2.47 23.00
N PRO A 114 -13.32 -1.56 23.90
CA PRO A 114 -13.78 -0.17 23.90
C PRO A 114 -13.58 0.49 22.53
N ALA A 115 -14.50 1.38 22.14
CA ALA A 115 -14.49 2.09 20.86
C ALA A 115 -13.14 2.76 20.55
N ALA A 116 -12.41 3.22 21.57
CA ALA A 116 -11.07 3.79 21.44
C ALA A 116 -10.04 2.80 20.87
N GLY A 117 -10.07 1.53 21.28
CA GLY A 117 -9.15 0.49 20.81
C GLY A 117 -9.38 0.11 19.35
N ILE A 118 -10.65 0.04 18.94
CA ILE A 118 -11.07 -0.24 17.56
C ILE A 118 -10.60 0.87 16.62
N SER A 119 -10.74 2.13 17.03
CA SER A 119 -10.34 3.26 16.21
C SER A 119 -8.83 3.43 16.09
N LEU A 120 -8.07 3.20 17.17
CA LEU A 120 -6.60 3.20 17.10
C LEU A 120 -6.12 2.13 16.10
N PHE A 121 -6.71 0.94 16.17
CA PHE A 121 -6.44 -0.14 15.23
C PHE A 121 -6.71 0.30 13.79
N PHE A 122 -7.87 0.88 13.51
CA PHE A 122 -8.21 1.35 12.16
C PHE A 122 -7.26 2.44 11.64
N VAL A 123 -6.85 3.39 12.50
CA VAL A 123 -5.87 4.44 12.13
C VAL A 123 -4.51 3.83 11.81
N LEU A 124 -4.02 2.90 12.63
CA LEU A 124 -2.73 2.22 12.42
C LEU A 124 -2.72 1.43 11.10
N VAL A 125 -3.79 0.67 10.86
CA VAL A 125 -3.93 -0.10 9.62
C VAL A 125 -4.00 0.83 8.42
N SER A 126 -4.84 1.87 8.44
CA SER A 126 -4.92 2.88 7.36
C SER A 126 -3.56 3.51 7.04
N THR A 127 -2.82 3.89 8.09
CA THR A 127 -1.47 4.46 7.97
C THR A 127 -0.50 3.46 7.34
N GLY A 128 -0.53 2.20 7.78
CA GLY A 128 0.30 1.14 7.23
C GLY A 128 0.01 0.89 5.75
N LEU A 129 -1.26 0.88 5.34
CA LEU A 129 -1.63 0.70 3.94
C LEU A 129 -1.24 1.90 3.07
N LEU A 130 -1.40 3.13 3.56
CA LEU A 130 -0.89 4.33 2.87
C LEU A 130 0.62 4.22 2.59
N TRP A 131 1.39 3.77 3.58
CA TRP A 131 2.82 3.53 3.42
C TRP A 131 3.11 2.41 2.43
N ALA A 132 2.34 1.32 2.45
CA ALA A 132 2.49 0.22 1.50
C ALA A 132 2.27 0.68 0.04
N MET A 133 1.26 1.53 -0.21
CA MET A 133 1.02 2.11 -1.54
C MET A 133 2.12 3.08 -1.97
N ARG A 134 2.59 3.95 -1.07
CA ARG A 134 3.73 4.83 -1.38
C ARG A 134 4.99 4.04 -1.68
N HIS A 135 5.21 2.99 -0.90
CA HIS A 135 6.34 2.10 -1.05
C HIS A 135 6.31 1.34 -2.38
N SER A 136 5.15 0.84 -2.83
CA SER A 136 5.06 0.14 -4.12
C SER A 136 5.49 1.02 -5.30
N ARG A 137 5.15 2.31 -5.28
CA ARG A 137 5.54 3.31 -6.30
C ARG A 137 7.05 3.54 -6.39
N VAL A 138 7.79 3.39 -5.29
CA VAL A 138 9.24 3.61 -5.23
C VAL A 138 10.03 2.31 -5.00
N SER A 139 9.37 1.16 -5.08
CA SER A 139 9.92 -0.14 -4.69
C SER A 139 11.18 -0.51 -5.47
N VAL A 140 11.22 -0.18 -6.77
CA VAL A 140 12.37 -0.45 -7.66
C VAL A 140 13.63 0.34 -7.27
N TRP A 141 13.49 1.47 -6.56
CA TRP A 141 14.61 2.27 -6.04
C TRP A 141 14.83 2.09 -4.53
N CYS A 142 14.01 1.27 -3.86
CA CYS A 142 14.08 1.10 -2.42
C CYS A 142 15.25 0.17 -2.04
N PRO A 143 16.23 0.62 -1.24
CA PRO A 143 17.44 -0.16 -0.94
C PRO A 143 17.18 -1.38 -0.06
N TRP A 144 16.03 -1.43 0.64
CA TRP A 144 15.62 -2.57 1.47
C TRP A 144 14.80 -3.60 0.70
N CYS A 145 14.26 -3.25 -0.46
CA CYS A 145 13.52 -4.16 -1.33
C CYS A 145 14.37 -4.86 -2.37
N ARG A 146 15.69 -4.86 -2.16
CA ARG A 146 16.77 -5.24 -3.10
C ARG A 146 16.70 -6.66 -3.69
N HIS A 147 15.58 -7.36 -3.58
CA HIS A 147 15.31 -8.71 -4.11
C HIS A 147 14.00 -8.81 -4.95
N GLY A 148 13.37 -7.69 -5.31
CA GLY A 148 12.08 -7.69 -6.01
C GLY A 148 12.15 -7.46 -7.52
N GLY A 149 12.67 -8.42 -8.31
CA GLY A 149 12.26 -8.56 -9.72
C GLY A 149 13.33 -8.63 -10.81
N GLY A 150 14.60 -8.79 -10.46
CA GLY A 150 15.64 -9.17 -11.41
C GLY A 150 16.52 -10.16 -10.68
N GLU A 151 16.41 -11.42 -11.06
CA GLU A 151 17.49 -12.39 -10.84
C GLU A 151 18.80 -11.75 -11.32
N ASP A 152 19.92 -12.22 -10.82
CA ASP A 152 21.23 -11.93 -11.37
C ASP A 152 21.22 -12.18 -12.88
N GLU A 153 20.80 -11.19 -13.69
CA GLU A 153 21.16 -11.07 -15.09
C GLU A 153 22.65 -10.79 -15.02
N GLU A 154 23.38 -11.89 -14.88
CA GLU A 154 24.73 -12.10 -15.35
C GLU A 154 24.87 -11.23 -16.59
N SER A 155 25.54 -10.09 -16.41
CA SER A 155 25.75 -9.09 -17.45
C SER A 155 26.08 -9.86 -18.73
N PRO A 156 25.30 -9.70 -19.82
CA PRO A 156 25.48 -10.53 -21.01
C PRO A 156 26.94 -10.45 -21.40
N VAL A 157 27.64 -11.59 -21.28
CA VAL A 157 29.04 -11.71 -21.67
C VAL A 157 29.07 -11.34 -23.15
N VAL A 158 29.56 -10.14 -23.44
CA VAL A 158 29.68 -9.64 -24.81
C VAL A 158 30.53 -10.66 -25.56
N PRO A 159 30.00 -11.33 -26.61
CA PRO A 159 30.81 -12.25 -27.39
C PRO A 159 32.01 -11.48 -27.96
N PRO A 160 33.23 -12.03 -27.90
CA PRO A 160 34.39 -11.37 -28.50
C PRO A 160 34.09 -11.09 -29.98
N LEU A 161 34.31 -9.84 -30.41
CA LEU A 161 34.12 -9.45 -31.80
C LEU A 161 34.99 -10.35 -32.71
N PRO A 162 34.45 -10.82 -33.85
CA PRO A 162 35.26 -11.57 -34.81
C PRO A 162 36.43 -10.69 -35.25
N THR A 163 37.65 -11.17 -34.98
CA THR A 163 38.87 -10.53 -35.45
C THR A 163 38.95 -10.77 -36.95
N VAL A 164 38.66 -9.74 -37.76
CA VAL A 164 38.91 -9.79 -39.19
C VAL A 164 40.42 -9.65 -39.38
N THR A 165 41.10 -10.76 -39.64
CA THR A 165 42.48 -10.75 -40.13
C THR A 165 42.48 -10.27 -41.58
N ALA A 166 43.20 -9.18 -41.84
CA ALA A 166 43.45 -8.62 -43.17
C ALA A 166 44.36 -9.51 -44.01
#